data_AF-A0AB34KPM5-F1
#
_entry.id   AF-A0AB34KPM5-F1
#
_cell.length_a   1.000
_cell.length_b   1.000
_cell.length_c   1.000
_cell.angle_alpha   90.00
_cell.angle_beta   90.00
_cell.angle_gamma   90.00
#
_symmetry.space_group_name_H-M   'P 1'
#
loop_
_entity.id
_entity.type
_entity.pdbx_description
1 polymer ?
#
loop_
_entity_poly.entity_id
_entity_poly.type
_entity_poly.pdbx_seq_one_letter_code
_entity_poly.pdbx_strand_id
1 'polypeptide(L)'
;MNDRRDRLNSAERGTFDWALAEGDVEVVAHRDIVFGRAYTQTTKIDVSFTQWLEGEAEGLFCFMGKPGSGKSTLMKYIATNPKVDQALDSWAKGKPPIRAEHFFWILGGPVQKSREGLLRHLLHSALLSLPPCADGEDLELAKRICGTRRLSSNFQRAWTYDELFEMLSRLTALPDAKFFFLIDALDECEPQDRLGELADEVIRISQLPDVKLCSTWTD
;
A
#
# COMPACT_ATOMS: atom_id res chain seq x y z
N MET A 1 -6.31 -12.35 -6.68
CA MET A 1 -5.73 -11.84 -5.41
C MET A 1 -6.60 -10.78 -4.74
N ASN A 2 -7.40 -10.01 -5.49
CA ASN A 2 -8.39 -9.07 -4.95
C ASN A 2 -9.79 -9.69 -4.70
N ASP A 3 -9.88 -11.01 -4.60
CA ASP A 3 -11.12 -11.76 -4.46
C ASP A 3 -11.98 -11.28 -3.27
N ARG A 4 -11.35 -10.78 -2.20
CA ARG A 4 -12.04 -10.09 -1.09
C ARG A 4 -12.69 -8.79 -1.54
N ARG A 5 -11.95 -7.91 -2.22
CA ARG A 5 -12.46 -6.62 -2.72
C ARG A 5 -13.70 -6.83 -3.62
N ASP A 6 -13.64 -7.83 -4.48
CA ASP A 6 -14.73 -8.15 -5.42
C ASP A 6 -15.99 -8.63 -4.70
N ARG A 7 -15.84 -9.28 -3.54
CA ARG A 7 -16.94 -9.80 -2.72
C ARG A 7 -17.51 -8.81 -1.71
N LEU A 8 -16.81 -7.72 -1.42
CA LEU A 8 -17.33 -6.67 -0.53
C LEU A 8 -18.51 -5.95 -1.19
N ASN A 9 -19.58 -5.69 -0.45
CA ASN A 9 -20.62 -4.79 -0.93
C ASN A 9 -20.06 -3.36 -1.03
N SER A 10 -20.55 -2.60 -2.01
CA SER A 10 -20.28 -1.16 -2.04
C SER A 10 -20.91 -0.49 -0.83
N ALA A 11 -20.27 0.58 -0.34
CA ALA A 11 -20.84 1.40 0.70
C ALA A 11 -22.16 2.02 0.24
N GLU A 12 -23.13 2.13 1.15
CA GLU A 12 -24.30 2.97 0.91
C GLU A 12 -23.87 4.42 0.69
N ARG A 13 -24.58 5.14 -0.19
CA ARG A 13 -24.22 6.50 -0.60
C ARG A 13 -24.08 7.41 0.64
N GLY A 14 -22.98 8.14 0.73
CA GLY A 14 -22.73 9.10 1.82
C GLY A 14 -22.06 8.51 3.06
N THR A 15 -21.97 7.18 3.20
CA THR A 15 -21.46 6.52 4.43
C THR A 15 -20.03 6.93 4.80
N PHE A 16 -19.18 7.15 3.79
CA PHE A 16 -17.76 7.44 3.96
C PHE A 16 -17.35 8.82 3.45
N ASP A 17 -18.31 9.70 3.17
CA ASP A 17 -18.00 11.06 2.70
C ASP A 17 -17.22 11.87 3.75
N TRP A 18 -17.39 11.52 5.03
CA TRP A 18 -16.60 12.07 6.13
C TRP A 18 -15.09 11.83 5.98
N ALA A 19 -14.68 10.72 5.36
CA ALA A 19 -13.27 10.39 5.17
C ALA A 19 -12.59 11.32 4.15
N LEU A 20 -13.37 11.98 3.29
CA LEU A 20 -12.89 12.93 2.28
C LEU A 20 -13.35 14.36 2.55
N ALA A 21 -14.07 14.59 3.65
CA ALA A 21 -14.51 15.91 4.05
C ALA A 21 -13.33 16.73 4.60
N GLU A 22 -13.38 18.04 4.42
CA GLU A 22 -12.46 18.96 5.10
C GLU A 22 -12.81 18.98 6.59
N GLY A 23 -11.87 18.51 7.42
CA GLY A 23 -12.02 18.47 8.88
C GLY A 23 -11.04 17.49 9.55
N ASP A 24 -10.82 17.70 10.83
CA ASP A 24 -9.90 16.93 11.67
C ASP A 24 -10.41 15.49 11.83
N VAL A 25 -9.84 14.57 11.06
CA VAL A 25 -9.90 13.15 11.42
C VAL A 25 -8.75 12.94 12.40
N GLU A 26 -8.98 12.31 13.55
CA GLU A 26 -7.87 11.94 14.43
C GLU A 26 -7.01 10.89 13.72
N VAL A 27 -5.88 11.34 13.17
CA VAL A 27 -4.95 10.48 12.45
C VAL A 27 -3.78 10.14 13.36
N VAL A 28 -3.55 8.84 13.46
CA VAL A 28 -2.41 8.30 14.15
C VAL A 28 -1.29 8.12 13.12
N ALA A 29 -0.56 9.22 12.86
CA ALA A 29 0.65 9.19 12.04
C ALA A 29 1.78 8.62 12.89
N HIS A 30 2.04 7.33 12.74
CA HIS A 30 3.08 6.66 13.49
C HIS A 30 4.40 6.69 12.73
N ARG A 31 5.41 7.35 13.32
CA ARG A 31 6.81 7.15 12.92
C ARG A 31 7.44 5.91 13.54
N ASP A 32 6.80 5.31 14.55
CA ASP A 32 7.25 4.08 15.19
C ASP A 32 6.02 3.24 15.60
N ILE A 33 5.68 2.18 14.87
CA ILE A 33 4.76 1.14 15.37
C ILE A 33 5.53 -0.16 15.52
N VAL A 34 5.87 -0.49 16.76
CA VAL A 34 6.24 -1.85 17.14
C VAL A 34 4.95 -2.51 17.67
N PHE A 35 4.19 -3.17 16.79
CA PHE A 35 3.02 -3.95 17.20
C PHE A 35 3.49 -5.20 17.96
N GLY A 36 3.63 -5.06 19.28
CA GLY A 36 4.00 -6.13 20.19
C GLY A 36 4.63 -5.60 21.47
N ARG A 37 3.78 -5.16 22.42
CA ARG A 37 4.18 -4.72 23.77
C ARG A 37 5.32 -3.68 23.82
N ALA A 38 5.01 -2.42 23.52
CA ALA A 38 5.35 -1.24 24.35
C ALA A 38 5.17 0.05 23.52
N TYR A 39 4.57 1.04 24.17
CA TYR A 39 4.53 2.45 23.77
C TYR A 39 5.87 2.96 23.23
N THR A 40 5.83 3.89 22.25
CA THR A 40 6.33 5.27 22.44
C THR A 40 6.03 6.22 21.26
N GLN A 41 5.46 7.38 21.61
CA GLN A 41 5.30 8.64 20.85
C GLN A 41 4.45 8.61 19.58
N THR A 42 3.13 8.52 19.78
CA THR A 42 2.14 9.06 18.85
C THR A 42 2.33 10.58 18.73
N THR A 43 2.82 11.06 17.59
CA THR A 43 2.64 12.48 17.26
C THR A 43 1.24 12.60 16.69
N LYS A 44 0.31 13.21 17.43
CA LYS A 44 -1.00 13.57 16.90
C LYS A 44 -0.75 14.61 15.80
N ILE A 45 -0.83 14.17 14.55
CA ILE A 45 -0.76 15.06 13.40
C ILE A 45 -2.21 15.30 12.98
N ASP A 46 -2.65 16.53 13.11
CA ASP A 46 -3.99 16.97 12.73
C ASP A 46 -4.03 17.23 11.23
N VAL A 47 -4.01 16.13 10.46
CA VAL A 47 -4.04 16.18 8.99
C VAL A 47 -5.15 15.25 8.53
N SER A 48 -6.13 15.80 7.81
CA SER A 48 -7.21 15.00 7.25
C SER A 48 -6.68 14.04 6.18
N PHE A 49 -7.43 12.98 5.86
CA PHE A 49 -7.02 12.05 4.82
C PHE A 49 -6.84 12.74 3.45
N THR A 50 -7.72 13.69 3.10
CA THR A 50 -7.60 14.49 1.87
C THR A 50 -6.33 15.36 1.88
N GLN A 51 -6.07 16.07 2.97
CA GLN A 51 -4.84 16.88 3.10
C GLN A 51 -3.58 16.01 3.02
N TRP A 52 -3.63 14.83 3.61
CA TRP A 52 -2.56 13.86 3.49
C TRP A 52 -2.41 13.39 2.04
N LEU A 53 -3.49 13.06 1.32
CA LEU A 53 -3.43 12.63 -0.08
C LEU A 53 -2.85 13.70 -1.02
N GLU A 54 -3.23 14.95 -0.83
CA GLU A 54 -2.83 16.08 -1.70
C GLU A 54 -1.45 16.64 -1.36
N GLY A 55 -1.06 16.55 -0.09
CA GLY A 55 0.14 17.21 0.44
C GLY A 55 1.44 16.45 0.21
N GLU A 56 2.56 17.11 0.52
CA GLU A 56 3.91 16.51 0.50
C GLU A 56 4.17 15.54 1.66
N ALA A 57 3.21 15.36 2.57
CA ALA A 57 3.34 14.42 3.67
C ALA A 57 3.37 12.98 3.13
N GLU A 58 4.56 12.40 3.04
CA GLU A 58 4.75 10.99 2.67
C GLU A 58 4.66 10.09 3.91
N GLY A 59 4.48 8.78 3.70
CA GLY A 59 4.43 7.80 4.79
C GLY A 59 3.11 7.03 4.90
N LEU A 60 2.80 6.59 6.11
CA LEU A 60 1.71 5.70 6.45
C LEU A 60 0.49 6.47 6.98
N PHE A 61 -0.66 6.28 6.35
CA PHE A 61 -1.98 6.63 6.87
C PHE A 61 -2.72 5.36 7.30
N CYS A 62 -3.10 5.23 8.57
CA CYS A 62 -3.74 4.02 9.08
C CYS A 62 -5.13 4.31 9.66
N PHE A 63 -6.15 3.63 9.12
CA PHE A 63 -7.49 3.62 9.68
C PHE A 63 -7.62 2.50 10.71
N MET A 64 -7.69 2.89 11.99
CA MET A 64 -7.95 1.99 13.10
C MET A 64 -9.44 1.83 13.35
N GLY A 65 -9.87 0.66 13.84
CA GLY A 65 -11.23 0.48 14.28
C GLY A 65 -11.56 -0.95 14.69
N LYS A 66 -12.69 -1.13 15.37
CA LYS A 66 -13.15 -2.43 15.87
C LYS A 66 -13.48 -3.42 14.73
N PRO A 67 -13.51 -4.74 14.99
CA PRO A 67 -14.08 -5.69 14.05
C PRO A 67 -15.50 -5.29 13.63
N GLY A 68 -15.81 -5.39 12.34
CA GLY A 68 -17.15 -5.07 11.82
C GLY A 68 -17.48 -3.58 11.69
N SER A 69 -16.56 -2.65 11.96
CA SER A 69 -16.81 -1.19 11.84
C SER A 69 -16.85 -0.66 10.40
N GLY A 70 -16.73 -1.53 9.39
CA GLY A 70 -16.80 -1.15 7.98
C GLY A 70 -15.46 -0.77 7.33
N LYS A 71 -14.31 -1.03 7.96
CA LYS A 71 -12.96 -0.69 7.44
C LYS A 71 -12.70 -1.21 6.02
N SER A 72 -12.97 -2.49 5.76
CA SER A 72 -12.81 -3.05 4.40
C SER A 72 -13.72 -2.37 3.37
N THR A 73 -14.94 -1.99 3.78
CA THR A 73 -15.87 -1.24 2.93
C THR A 73 -15.37 0.18 2.67
N LEU A 74 -14.76 0.84 3.68
CA LEU A 74 -14.07 2.13 3.53
C LEU A 74 -12.90 2.01 2.55
N MET A 75 -12.07 0.96 2.66
CA MET A 75 -10.96 0.73 1.73
C MET A 75 -11.45 0.50 0.31
N LYS A 76 -12.55 -0.24 0.13
CA LYS A 76 -13.20 -0.36 -1.18
C LYS A 76 -13.70 0.98 -1.70
N TYR A 77 -14.29 1.83 -0.85
CA TYR A 77 -14.70 3.18 -1.21
C TYR A 77 -13.49 4.01 -1.68
N ILE A 78 -12.40 4.07 -0.91
CA ILE A 78 -11.15 4.77 -1.27
C ILE A 78 -10.56 4.25 -2.59
N ALA A 79 -10.60 2.94 -2.80
CA ALA A 79 -10.08 2.28 -3.99
C ALA A 79 -10.82 2.66 -5.29
N THR A 80 -12.08 3.11 -5.20
CA THR A 80 -12.94 3.39 -6.36
C THR A 80 -13.41 4.83 -6.46
N ASN A 81 -13.03 5.70 -5.51
CA ASN A 81 -13.57 7.06 -5.44
C ASN A 81 -12.74 8.03 -6.31
N PRO A 82 -13.36 8.67 -7.32
CA PRO A 82 -12.64 9.60 -8.21
C PRO A 82 -12.02 10.81 -7.50
N LYS A 83 -12.52 11.21 -6.32
CA LYS A 83 -11.91 12.28 -5.53
C LYS A 83 -10.54 11.89 -4.99
N VAL A 84 -10.32 10.60 -4.71
CA VAL A 84 -9.00 10.11 -4.30
C VAL A 84 -8.04 10.21 -5.48
N ASP A 85 -8.49 9.91 -6.69
CA ASP A 85 -7.65 10.05 -7.89
C ASP A 85 -7.27 11.52 -8.12
N GLN A 86 -8.22 12.45 -8.01
CA GLN A 86 -7.97 13.89 -8.11
C GLN A 86 -6.96 14.40 -7.05
N ALA A 87 -7.07 13.90 -5.82
CA ALA A 87 -6.15 14.25 -4.75
C ALA A 87 -4.72 13.71 -5.03
N LEU A 88 -4.62 12.47 -5.51
CA LEU A 88 -3.34 11.87 -5.89
C LEU A 88 -2.71 12.56 -7.10
N ASP A 89 -3.50 12.97 -8.10
CA ASP A 89 -3.02 13.75 -9.24
C ASP A 89 -2.40 15.08 -8.78
N SER A 90 -3.03 15.72 -7.79
CA SER A 90 -2.53 16.96 -7.19
C SER A 90 -1.17 16.75 -6.50
N TRP A 91 -1.02 15.67 -5.73
CA TRP A 91 0.27 15.30 -5.12
C TRP A 91 1.32 14.87 -6.14
N ALA A 92 0.92 14.22 -7.24
CA ALA A 92 1.83 13.68 -8.23
C ALA A 92 2.45 14.76 -9.13
N LYS A 93 1.87 15.98 -9.18
CA LYS A 93 2.44 17.17 -9.86
C LYS A 93 2.86 16.90 -11.31
N GLY A 94 2.01 16.20 -12.05
CA GLY A 94 2.26 15.86 -13.45
C GLY A 94 3.03 14.55 -13.68
N LYS A 95 3.48 13.86 -12.63
CA LYS A 95 3.88 12.45 -12.72
C LYS A 95 2.62 11.57 -12.66
N PRO A 96 2.55 10.43 -13.37
CA PRO A 96 1.47 9.47 -13.22
C PRO A 96 1.47 8.84 -11.80
N PRO A 97 0.35 8.89 -11.05
CA PRO A 97 0.20 8.16 -9.81
C PRO A 97 -0.08 6.67 -10.09
N ILE A 98 0.86 5.82 -9.71
CA ILE A 98 0.77 4.37 -9.83
C ILE A 98 0.07 3.80 -8.61
N ARG A 99 -1.08 3.15 -8.82
CA ARG A 99 -1.87 2.55 -7.75
C ARG A 99 -1.59 1.06 -7.64
N ALA A 100 -1.38 0.58 -6.43
CA ALA A 100 -1.42 -0.84 -6.13
C ALA A 100 -2.21 -1.10 -4.86
N GLU A 101 -2.99 -2.17 -4.89
CA GLU A 101 -3.90 -2.49 -3.80
C GLU A 101 -3.71 -3.94 -3.35
N HIS A 102 -3.84 -4.18 -2.05
CA HIS A 102 -3.81 -5.52 -1.49
C HIS A 102 -4.86 -5.65 -0.40
N PHE A 103 -5.76 -6.62 -0.55
CA PHE A 103 -6.80 -6.91 0.42
C PHE A 103 -6.50 -8.27 1.05
N PHE A 104 -5.93 -8.27 2.25
CA PHE A 104 -5.70 -9.50 2.98
C PHE A 104 -7.03 -10.20 3.24
N TRP A 105 -7.02 -11.52 3.13
CA TRP A 105 -8.21 -12.31 3.37
C TRP A 105 -7.84 -13.61 4.06
N ILE A 106 -8.35 -13.79 5.27
CA ILE A 106 -8.06 -14.97 6.10
C ILE A 106 -8.52 -16.28 5.45
N LEU A 107 -9.56 -16.23 4.62
CA LEU A 107 -10.05 -17.36 3.82
C LEU A 107 -9.34 -17.50 2.47
N GLY A 108 -8.40 -16.60 2.15
CA GLY A 108 -7.59 -16.64 0.94
C GLY A 108 -6.54 -17.75 0.97
N GLY A 109 -5.94 -18.01 -0.19
CA GLY A 109 -4.83 -18.96 -0.30
C GLY A 109 -3.60 -18.50 0.48
N PRO A 110 -2.65 -19.40 0.82
CA PRO A 110 -1.49 -19.07 1.65
C PRO A 110 -0.71 -17.84 1.21
N VAL A 111 -0.54 -17.64 -0.11
CA VAL A 111 0.14 -16.46 -0.64
C VAL A 111 -0.65 -15.18 -0.36
N GLN A 112 -1.99 -15.18 -0.52
CA GLN A 112 -2.84 -13.99 -0.30
C GLN A 112 -2.84 -13.49 1.14
N LYS A 113 -2.45 -14.34 2.09
CA LYS A 113 -2.35 -14.00 3.50
C LYS A 113 -0.91 -13.90 3.98
N SER A 114 0.07 -13.73 3.10
CA SER A 114 1.49 -13.68 3.48
C SER A 114 2.14 -12.35 3.14
N ARG A 115 3.17 -11.97 3.90
CA ARG A 115 4.07 -10.82 3.63
C ARG A 115 4.67 -10.88 2.22
N GLU A 116 5.07 -12.08 1.79
CA GLU A 116 5.58 -12.31 0.44
C GLU A 116 4.51 -12.03 -0.63
N GLY A 117 3.28 -12.48 -0.40
CA GLY A 117 2.17 -12.21 -1.30
C GLY A 117 1.80 -10.73 -1.38
N LEU A 118 1.91 -9.98 -0.27
CA LEU A 118 1.78 -8.53 -0.28
C LEU A 118 2.77 -7.90 -1.26
N LEU A 119 4.08 -8.15 -1.10
CA LEU A 119 5.10 -7.58 -1.98
C LEU A 119 4.92 -7.99 -3.44
N ARG A 120 4.62 -9.27 -3.70
CA ARG A 120 4.37 -9.77 -5.06
C ARG A 120 3.20 -9.07 -5.71
N HIS A 121 2.13 -8.85 -4.97
CA HIS A 121 0.94 -8.20 -5.50
C HIS A 121 1.17 -6.71 -5.74
N LEU A 122 1.82 -6.00 -4.81
CA LEU A 122 2.18 -4.60 -4.99
C LEU A 122 3.08 -4.40 -6.21
N LEU A 123 4.13 -5.21 -6.35
CA LEU A 123 5.00 -5.20 -7.52
C LEU A 123 4.24 -5.47 -8.81
N HIS A 124 3.44 -6.55 -8.85
CA HIS A 124 2.69 -6.93 -10.04
C HIS A 124 1.70 -5.84 -10.46
N SER A 125 0.90 -5.32 -9.51
CA SER A 125 -0.07 -4.27 -9.78
C SER A 125 0.62 -2.98 -10.24
N ALA A 126 1.66 -2.55 -9.54
CA ALA A 126 2.37 -1.32 -9.89
C ALA A 126 3.03 -1.41 -11.26
N LEU A 127 3.67 -2.55 -11.59
CA LEU A 127 4.27 -2.79 -12.91
C LEU A 127 3.24 -2.75 -14.04
N LEU A 128 2.05 -3.31 -13.83
CA LEU A 128 0.96 -3.27 -14.83
C LEU A 128 0.35 -1.88 -15.00
N SER A 129 0.46 -1.03 -13.98
CA SER A 129 -0.05 0.34 -14.00
C SER A 129 0.96 1.37 -14.52
N LEU A 130 2.22 0.97 -14.76
CA LEU A 130 3.18 1.85 -15.41
C LEU A 130 2.72 2.20 -16.82
N PRO A 131 2.98 3.44 -17.29
CA PRO A 131 2.76 3.80 -18.68
C PRO A 131 3.51 2.83 -19.61
N PRO A 132 2.97 2.53 -20.80
CA PRO A 132 3.69 1.75 -21.80
C PRO A 132 5.06 2.37 -22.07
N CYS A 133 6.10 1.54 -21.98
CA CYS A 133 7.45 1.95 -22.30
C CYS A 133 7.60 2.14 -23.83
N ALA A 134 8.53 2.99 -24.26
CA ALA A 134 8.90 3.02 -25.67
C ALA A 134 9.66 1.73 -26.07
N ASP A 135 9.77 1.46 -27.37
CA ASP A 135 10.45 0.27 -27.87
C ASP A 135 11.87 0.13 -27.27
N GLY A 136 12.10 -0.98 -26.55
CA GLY A 136 13.40 -1.31 -25.93
C GLY A 136 13.57 -0.84 -24.48
N GLU A 137 12.72 0.05 -23.97
CA GLU A 137 12.78 0.52 -22.58
C GLU A 137 12.30 -0.54 -21.57
N ASP A 138 11.41 -1.46 -21.97
CA ASP A 138 10.95 -2.59 -21.14
C ASP A 138 12.11 -3.44 -20.60
N LEU A 139 13.13 -3.65 -21.44
CA LEU A 139 14.30 -4.44 -21.05
C LEU A 139 15.14 -3.70 -20.02
N GLU A 140 15.32 -2.39 -20.17
CA GLU A 140 16.08 -1.57 -19.23
C GLU A 140 15.34 -1.38 -17.90
N LEU A 141 14.04 -1.13 -17.94
CA LEU A 141 13.18 -1.10 -16.77
C LEU A 141 13.29 -2.42 -16.00
N ALA A 142 13.17 -3.54 -16.70
CA ALA A 142 13.22 -4.82 -16.03
C ALA A 142 14.63 -5.21 -15.55
N LYS A 143 15.71 -4.75 -16.20
CA LYS A 143 17.08 -4.85 -15.65
C LYS A 143 17.23 -4.02 -14.39
N ARG A 144 16.70 -2.78 -14.39
CA ARG A 144 16.74 -1.87 -13.24
C ARG A 144 16.01 -2.47 -12.04
N ILE A 145 14.78 -2.96 -12.24
CA ILE A 145 13.96 -3.51 -11.15
C ILE A 145 14.49 -4.88 -10.71
N CYS A 146 14.62 -5.84 -11.62
CA CYS A 146 15.02 -7.21 -11.28
C CYS A 146 16.52 -7.37 -10.95
N GLY A 147 17.35 -6.36 -11.24
CA GLY A 147 18.79 -6.38 -11.02
C GLY A 147 19.54 -7.50 -11.73
N THR A 148 20.60 -7.98 -11.09
CA THR A 148 21.52 -8.99 -11.62
C THR A 148 20.93 -10.40 -11.67
N ARG A 149 19.72 -10.65 -11.16
CA ARG A 149 19.14 -12.00 -11.21
C ARG A 149 18.87 -12.47 -12.64
N ARG A 150 18.64 -11.54 -13.59
CA ARG A 150 18.57 -11.87 -15.02
C ARG A 150 19.89 -12.43 -15.58
N LEU A 151 21.01 -12.25 -14.88
CA LEU A 151 22.32 -12.82 -15.23
C LEU A 151 22.59 -14.18 -14.57
N SER A 152 21.70 -14.65 -13.69
CA SER A 152 21.86 -15.94 -13.00
C SER A 152 21.20 -17.08 -13.76
N SER A 153 21.89 -18.20 -13.92
CA SER A 153 21.45 -19.38 -14.68
C SER A 153 20.25 -20.13 -14.09
N ASN A 154 19.72 -19.71 -12.92
CA ASN A 154 18.67 -20.43 -12.18
C ASN A 154 17.35 -19.64 -12.15
N PHE A 155 16.77 -19.40 -13.33
CA PHE A 155 15.44 -18.78 -13.48
C PHE A 155 14.30 -19.58 -12.81
N GLN A 156 14.53 -20.84 -12.43
CA GLN A 156 13.53 -21.73 -11.85
C GLN A 156 13.32 -21.56 -10.34
N ARG A 157 14.20 -20.85 -9.62
CA ARG A 157 13.98 -20.63 -8.17
C ARG A 157 12.91 -19.57 -7.92
N ALA A 158 12.20 -19.66 -6.80
CA ALA A 158 11.29 -18.59 -6.37
C ALA A 158 12.05 -17.32 -5.97
N TRP A 159 11.39 -16.17 -6.02
CA TRP A 159 11.90 -14.92 -5.44
C TRP A 159 11.81 -14.96 -3.93
N THR A 160 12.93 -14.65 -3.27
CA THR A 160 12.97 -14.49 -1.82
C THR A 160 12.28 -13.18 -1.44
N TYR A 161 11.89 -13.07 -0.17
CA TYR A 161 11.31 -11.85 0.37
C TYR A 161 12.23 -10.63 0.14
N ASP A 162 13.52 -10.73 0.50
CA ASP A 162 14.48 -9.63 0.36
C ASP A 162 14.63 -9.16 -1.08
N GLU A 163 14.60 -10.08 -2.05
CA GLU A 163 14.65 -9.72 -3.46
C GLU A 163 13.40 -8.98 -3.91
N LEU A 164 12.22 -9.39 -3.43
CA LEU A 164 10.97 -8.68 -3.74
C LEU A 164 10.97 -7.28 -3.12
N PHE A 165 11.46 -7.14 -1.89
CA PHE A 165 11.55 -5.84 -1.24
C PHE A 165 12.52 -4.91 -1.98
N GLU A 166 13.69 -5.43 -2.38
CA GLU A 166 14.66 -4.69 -3.16
C GLU A 166 14.09 -4.28 -4.53
N MET A 167 13.35 -5.17 -5.20
CA MET A 167 12.65 -4.83 -6.44
C MET A 167 11.64 -3.70 -6.22
N LEU A 168 10.86 -3.75 -5.13
CA LEU A 168 9.88 -2.72 -4.83
C LEU A 168 10.56 -1.38 -4.57
N SER A 169 11.67 -1.39 -3.81
CA SER A 169 12.48 -0.20 -3.52
C SER A 169 13.03 0.45 -4.79
N ARG A 170 13.47 -0.35 -5.77
CA ARG A 170 13.95 0.16 -7.06
C ARG A 170 12.84 0.69 -7.95
N LEU A 171 11.66 0.06 -7.88
CA LEU A 171 10.47 0.49 -8.61
C LEU A 171 9.98 1.85 -8.09
N THR A 172 9.91 2.03 -6.77
CA THR A 172 9.48 3.31 -6.17
C THR A 172 10.50 4.43 -6.37
N ALA A 173 11.77 4.10 -6.58
CA ALA A 173 12.83 5.06 -6.91
C ALA A 173 12.87 5.48 -8.41
N LEU A 174 11.84 5.17 -9.19
CA LEU A 174 11.72 5.68 -10.56
C LEU A 174 11.40 7.19 -10.53
N PRO A 175 12.14 8.04 -11.27
CA PRO A 175 12.00 9.49 -11.15
C PRO A 175 10.65 10.03 -11.64
N ASP A 176 10.01 9.34 -12.58
CA ASP A 176 8.82 9.82 -13.30
C ASP A 176 7.52 9.14 -12.85
N ALA A 177 7.50 8.57 -11.65
CA ALA A 177 6.31 7.95 -11.08
C ALA A 177 6.18 8.31 -9.60
N LYS A 178 4.94 8.32 -9.12
CA LYS A 178 4.65 8.29 -7.68
C LYS A 178 3.75 7.11 -7.37
N PHE A 179 3.81 6.58 -6.16
CA PHE A 179 3.16 5.32 -5.82
C PHE A 179 2.18 5.49 -4.68
N PHE A 180 0.95 5.05 -4.91
CA PHE A 180 -0.09 4.97 -3.88
C PHE A 180 -0.42 3.50 -3.61
N PHE A 181 -0.13 3.06 -2.39
CA PHE A 181 -0.41 1.70 -1.93
C PHE A 181 -1.57 1.68 -0.96
N LEU A 182 -2.55 0.81 -1.23
CA LEU A 182 -3.74 0.64 -0.41
C LEU A 182 -3.79 -0.78 0.13
N ILE A 183 -3.63 -0.96 1.45
CA ILE A 183 -3.53 -2.29 2.07
C ILE A 183 -4.62 -2.48 3.13
N ASP A 184 -5.60 -3.33 2.85
CA ASP A 184 -6.68 -3.65 3.80
C ASP A 184 -6.38 -4.90 4.62
N ALA A 185 -6.81 -4.86 5.89
CA ALA A 185 -6.81 -5.96 6.85
C ALA A 185 -5.41 -6.52 7.15
N LEU A 186 -4.45 -5.65 7.51
CA LEU A 186 -3.10 -6.06 7.89
C LEU A 186 -3.08 -7.13 9.00
N ASP A 187 -4.05 -7.05 9.92
CA ASP A 187 -4.29 -8.00 11.00
C ASP A 187 -4.70 -9.41 10.52
N GLU A 188 -5.07 -9.59 9.24
CA GLU A 188 -5.38 -10.91 8.66
C GLU A 188 -4.17 -11.58 8.00
N CYS A 189 -2.99 -10.97 8.04
CA CYS A 189 -1.77 -11.60 7.54
C CYS A 189 -1.29 -12.74 8.47
N GLU A 190 -0.83 -13.81 7.85
CA GLU A 190 -0.23 -14.96 8.50
C GLU A 190 1.30 -15.01 8.32
N PRO A 191 2.02 -15.56 9.32
CA PRO A 191 1.46 -16.06 10.58
C PRO A 191 1.20 -14.92 11.58
N GLN A 192 0.12 -15.06 12.36
CA GLN A 192 -0.43 -14.02 13.23
C GLN A 192 0.50 -13.62 14.39
N ASP A 193 1.41 -14.51 14.78
CA ASP A 193 2.45 -14.25 15.78
C ASP A 193 3.59 -13.36 15.25
N ARG A 194 3.63 -13.06 13.95
CA ARG A 194 4.62 -12.19 13.29
C ARG A 194 4.03 -10.86 12.80
N LEU A 195 2.88 -10.46 13.33
CA LEU A 195 2.24 -9.18 12.99
C LEU A 195 3.12 -7.95 13.28
N GLY A 196 3.98 -8.00 14.29
CA GLY A 196 4.97 -6.95 14.55
C GLY A 196 5.95 -6.76 13.40
N GLU A 197 6.40 -7.86 12.78
CA GLU A 197 7.29 -7.76 11.62
C GLU A 197 6.58 -7.22 10.38
N LEU A 198 5.29 -7.53 10.21
CA LEU A 198 4.48 -6.92 9.15
C LEU A 198 4.34 -5.41 9.38
N ALA A 199 4.18 -4.96 10.62
CA ALA A 199 4.12 -3.55 10.96
C ALA A 199 5.39 -2.82 10.52
N ASP A 200 6.55 -3.34 10.93
CA ASP A 200 7.86 -2.81 10.57
C ASP A 200 8.03 -2.76 9.04
N GLU A 201 7.54 -3.77 8.33
CA GLU A 201 7.56 -3.80 6.87
C GLU A 201 6.69 -2.73 6.24
N VAL A 202 5.45 -2.58 6.69
CA VAL A 202 4.53 -1.56 6.17
C VAL A 202 5.10 -0.16 6.40
N ILE A 203 5.70 0.09 7.57
CA ILE A 203 6.41 1.33 7.85
C ILE A 203 7.59 1.50 6.88
N ARG A 204 8.40 0.46 6.69
CA ARG A 204 9.56 0.49 5.78
C ARG A 204 9.15 0.75 4.32
N ILE A 205 8.05 0.16 3.86
CA ILE A 205 7.47 0.45 2.53
C ILE A 205 7.01 1.91 2.45
N SER A 206 6.37 2.41 3.50
CA SER A 206 5.87 3.80 3.54
C SER A 206 6.98 4.86 3.52
N GLN A 207 8.21 4.47 3.89
CA GLN A 207 9.40 5.32 3.87
C GLN A 207 10.16 5.29 2.53
N LEU A 208 9.71 4.49 1.56
CA LEU A 208 10.29 4.51 0.23
C LEU A 208 10.00 5.84 -0.49
N PRO A 209 10.87 6.28 -1.42
CA PRO A 209 10.70 7.55 -2.12
C PRO A 209 9.39 7.61 -2.91
N ASP A 210 8.74 8.78 -2.92
CA ASP A 210 7.52 9.02 -3.70
C ASP A 210 6.39 8.01 -3.40
N VAL A 211 6.31 7.51 -2.15
CA VAL A 211 5.26 6.57 -1.68
C VAL A 211 4.29 7.24 -0.71
N LYS A 212 3.00 6.99 -0.95
CA LYS A 212 1.91 7.13 0.04
C LYS A 212 1.31 5.76 0.29
N LEU A 213 1.26 5.34 1.55
CA LEU A 213 0.65 4.07 1.96
C LEU A 213 -0.54 4.33 2.85
N CYS A 214 -1.72 3.86 2.45
CA CYS A 214 -2.93 3.83 3.26
C CYS A 214 -3.25 2.40 3.68
N SER A 215 -3.55 2.17 4.96
CA SER A 215 -3.88 0.85 5.47
C SER A 215 -5.00 0.83 6.50
N THR A 216 -5.50 -0.37 6.80
CA THR A 216 -6.41 -0.61 7.93
C THR A 216 -5.82 -1.64 8.90
N TRP A 217 -6.14 -1.45 10.18
CA TRP A 217 -5.78 -2.36 11.25
C TRP A 217 -6.91 -2.45 12.28
N THR A 218 -7.02 -3.59 12.96
CA THR A 218 -8.01 -3.81 14.01
C THR A 218 -7.38 -3.62 15.40
N ASP A 219 -7.97 -2.75 16.21
CA ASP A 219 -7.61 -2.51 17.62
C ASP A 219 -8.03 -3.68 18.53
#